data_AF-X0WWQ2-F1
#
_entry.id   AF-X0WWQ2-F1
#
_cell.length_a   1.000
_cell.length_b   1.000
_cell.length_c   1.000
_cell.angle_alpha   90.00
_cell.angle_beta   90.00
_cell.angle_gamma   90.00
#
_symmetry.space_group_name_H-M   'P 1'
#
loop_
_entity.id
_entity.type
_entity.pdbx_description
1 polymer ?
#
loop_
_entity_poly.entity_id
_entity_poly.type
_entity_poly.pdbx_seq_one_letter_code
_entity_poly.pdbx_strand_id
1 'polypeptide(L)'
;IGAYMALLGEVDGLVFTGGIGENSAVVRCKAVENLRKLGLRLDAPANEAVAQGQAKEISAADSEVKILVIPTNEELLIARQTLALAGS
;
A
#
# COMPACT_ATOMS: atom_id res chain seq x y z
N ILE A 1 -1.57 -3.53 -11.18
CA ILE A 1 -0.69 -4.34 -10.30
C ILE A 1 0.06 -5.37 -11.14
N GLY A 2 -0.59 -6.43 -11.64
CA GLY A 2 0.10 -7.50 -12.39
C GLY A 2 0.95 -7.03 -13.58
N ALA A 3 0.46 -6.08 -14.39
CA ALA A 3 1.25 -5.52 -15.49
C ALA A 3 2.55 -4.81 -15.02
N TYR A 4 2.50 -4.09 -13.90
CA TYR A 4 3.69 -3.45 -13.34
C TYR A 4 4.64 -4.46 -12.70
N MET A 5 4.12 -5.52 -12.06
CA MET A 5 4.97 -6.62 -11.58
C MET A 5 5.70 -7.30 -12.73
N ALA A 6 5.01 -7.56 -13.86
CA ALA A 6 5.64 -8.13 -15.05
C ALA A 6 6.74 -7.23 -15.64
N LEU A 7 6.58 -5.91 -15.54
CA LEU A 7 7.58 -4.95 -16.01
C LEU A 7 8.78 -4.82 -15.05
N LEU A 8 8.52 -4.81 -13.74
CA LEU A 8 9.55 -4.62 -12.70
C LEU A 8 10.33 -5.90 -12.40
N GLY A 9 9.74 -7.07 -12.66
CA GLY A 9 10.29 -8.37 -12.28
C GLY A 9 10.02 -8.66 -10.81
N GLU A 10 11.07 -8.65 -9.99
CA GLU A 10 10.94 -8.87 -8.54
C GLU A 10 10.35 -7.63 -7.87
N VAL A 11 9.40 -7.86 -6.96
CA VAL A 11 8.68 -6.80 -6.23
C VAL A 11 8.64 -7.16 -4.76
N ASP A 12 9.26 -6.32 -3.92
CA ASP A 12 9.29 -6.54 -2.46
C ASP A 12 7.98 -6.15 -1.76
N GLY A 13 7.21 -5.22 -2.34
CA GLY A 13 6.04 -4.67 -1.68
C GLY A 13 5.01 -4.00 -2.59
N LEU A 14 3.75 -4.06 -2.13
CA LEU A 14 2.60 -3.33 -2.63
C LEU A 14 2.09 -2.38 -1.54
N VAL A 15 1.99 -1.09 -1.83
CA VAL A 15 1.49 -0.08 -0.88
C VAL A 15 0.13 0.46 -1.32
N PHE A 16 -0.83 0.43 -0.41
CA PHE A 16 -2.08 1.16 -0.49
C PHE A 16 -1.95 2.48 0.29
N THR A 17 -2.30 3.58 -0.37
CA THR A 17 -2.21 4.95 0.16
C THR A 17 -3.36 5.77 -0.42
N GLY A 18 -3.57 6.99 0.06
CA GLY A 18 -4.63 7.88 -0.36
C GLY A 18 -6.02 7.46 0.13
N GLY A 19 -7.03 8.30 -0.11
CA GLY A 19 -8.36 8.15 0.48
C GLY A 19 -8.95 6.74 0.42
N ILE A 20 -9.13 6.17 -0.78
CA ILE A 20 -9.75 4.83 -0.93
C ILE A 20 -8.79 3.72 -0.47
N GLY A 21 -7.51 3.80 -0.81
CA GLY A 21 -6.52 2.78 -0.47
C GLY A 21 -6.35 2.60 1.04
N GLU A 22 -6.38 3.70 1.78
CA GLU A 22 -6.25 3.71 3.24
C GLU A 22 -7.53 3.25 3.95
N ASN A 23 -8.70 3.68 3.44
CA ASN A 23 -9.95 3.57 4.20
C ASN A 23 -10.85 2.40 3.77
N SER A 24 -10.57 1.72 2.65
CA SER A 24 -11.43 0.65 2.16
C SER A 24 -10.74 -0.73 2.17
N ALA A 25 -10.95 -1.47 3.25
CA ALA A 25 -10.53 -2.87 3.37
C ALA A 25 -11.05 -3.75 2.23
N VAL A 26 -12.28 -3.51 1.78
CA VAL A 26 -12.92 -4.22 0.65
C VAL A 26 -12.18 -3.96 -0.66
N VAL A 27 -11.81 -2.71 -0.95
CA VAL A 27 -11.06 -2.38 -2.17
C VAL A 27 -9.68 -3.03 -2.16
N ARG A 28 -8.97 -2.98 -1.02
CA ARG A 28 -7.68 -3.65 -0.88
C ARG A 28 -7.80 -5.16 -1.13
N CYS A 29 -8.81 -5.80 -0.55
CA CYS A 29 -9.09 -7.21 -0.76
C CYS A 29 -9.32 -7.54 -2.24
N LYS A 30 -10.24 -6.84 -2.91
CA LYS A 30 -10.53 -7.05 -4.34
C LYS A 30 -9.33 -6.79 -5.24
N ALA A 31 -8.51 -5.81 -4.91
CA ALA A 31 -7.33 -5.46 -5.71
C ALA A 31 -6.29 -6.60 -5.76
N VAL A 32 -6.21 -7.44 -4.71
CA VAL A 32 -5.22 -8.53 -4.61
C VAL A 32 -5.81 -9.93 -4.71
N GLU A 33 -7.15 -10.07 -4.73
CA GLU A 33 -7.85 -11.37 -4.65
C GLU A 33 -7.35 -12.39 -5.70
N ASN A 34 -7.09 -11.93 -6.93
CA ASN A 34 -6.69 -12.76 -8.06
C ASN A 34 -5.16 -12.81 -8.26
N LEU A 35 -4.38 -12.24 -7.35
CA LEU A 35 -2.93 -12.11 -7.46
C LEU A 35 -2.17 -13.10 -6.55
N ARG A 36 -2.87 -14.05 -5.92
CA ARG A 36 -2.25 -15.08 -5.07
C ARG A 36 -1.13 -15.87 -5.76
N LYS A 37 -1.29 -16.17 -7.05
CA LYS A 37 -0.29 -16.88 -7.87
C LYS A 37 0.94 -16.02 -8.21
N LEU A 38 0.85 -14.72 -7.98
CA LEU A 38 1.96 -13.77 -8.14
C LEU A 38 2.60 -13.43 -6.78
N GLY A 39 2.34 -14.22 -5.73
CA GLY A 39 2.97 -14.05 -4.43
C GLY A 39 2.27 -13.08 -3.48
N LEU A 40 1.14 -12.46 -3.87
CA LEU A 40 0.38 -11.56 -2.98
C LEU A 40 -0.67 -12.32 -2.19
N ARG A 41 -0.51 -12.40 -0.87
CA ARG A 41 -1.49 -12.98 0.05
C ARG A 41 -1.82 -11.98 1.14
N LEU A 42 -3.11 -11.69 1.28
CA LEU A 42 -3.64 -10.73 2.25
C LEU A 42 -4.06 -11.44 3.53
N ASP A 43 -3.68 -10.89 4.69
CA ASP A 43 -4.24 -11.25 5.98
C ASP A 43 -5.55 -10.47 6.17
N ALA A 44 -6.67 -11.19 6.11
CA ALA A 44 -8.00 -10.58 6.21
C ALA A 44 -8.23 -9.89 7.58
N PRO A 45 -7.97 -10.54 8.73
CA PRO A 45 -8.00 -9.85 10.02
C PRO A 45 -7.15 -8.58 10.09
N ALA A 46 -5.90 -8.63 9.61
CA ALA A 46 -5.01 -7.47 9.63
C ALA A 46 -5.55 -6.33 8.74
N ASN A 47 -6.07 -6.68 7.56
CA ASN A 47 -6.68 -5.77 6.60
C ASN A 47 -7.91 -5.05 7.14
N GLU A 48 -8.79 -5.74 7.86
CA GLU A 48 -9.97 -5.14 8.48
C GLU A 48 -9.59 -4.25 9.68
N ALA A 49 -8.55 -4.62 10.42
CA ALA A 49 -8.09 -3.87 11.59
C ALA A 49 -7.17 -2.68 11.25
N VAL A 50 -7.17 -2.17 10.02
CA VAL A 50 -6.43 -0.96 9.65
C VAL A 50 -7.15 0.26 10.21
N ALA A 51 -6.53 0.96 11.16
CA ALA A 51 -7.04 2.20 11.71
C ALA A 51 -6.65 3.40 10.83
N GLN A 52 -7.50 4.42 10.79
CA GLN A 52 -7.26 5.64 10.00
C GLN A 52 -5.95 6.31 10.43
N GLY A 53 -5.15 6.74 9.45
CA GLY A 53 -3.90 7.45 9.69
C GLY A 53 -2.77 6.60 10.27
N GLN A 54 -2.90 5.26 10.31
CA GLN A 54 -1.84 4.37 10.79
C GLN A 54 -1.24 3.54 9.65
N ALA A 55 0.09 3.50 9.59
CA ALA A 55 0.80 2.58 8.72
C ALA A 55 0.68 1.16 9.27
N LYS A 56 0.35 0.19 8.41
CA LYS A 56 0.13 -1.19 8.83
C LYS A 56 0.48 -2.18 7.72
N GLU A 57 1.21 -3.22 8.07
CA GLU A 57 1.38 -4.38 7.20
C GLU A 57 0.16 -5.30 7.29
N ILE A 58 -0.36 -5.70 6.14
CA ILE A 58 -1.57 -6.50 5.97
C ILE A 58 -1.33 -7.74 5.08
N SER A 59 -0.08 -8.07 4.77
CA SER A 59 0.30 -9.34 4.15
C SER A 59 0.07 -10.50 5.11
N ALA A 60 -0.36 -11.64 4.58
CA ALA A 60 -0.29 -12.91 5.31
C ALA A 60 1.17 -13.33 5.52
N ALA A 61 1.43 -14.12 6.55
CA ALA A 61 2.78 -14.58 6.90
C ALA A 61 3.46 -15.39 5.78
N ASP A 62 2.67 -15.98 4.88
CA ASP A 62 3.11 -16.76 3.72
C ASP A 62 3.04 -15.97 2.40
N SER A 63 2.83 -14.65 2.46
CA SER A 63 2.93 -13.76 1.30
C SER A 63 4.39 -13.57 0.92
N GLU A 64 4.70 -13.71 -0.37
CA GLU A 64 6.05 -13.46 -0.91
C GLU A 64 6.31 -11.95 -1.09
N VAL A 65 5.24 -11.18 -1.32
CA VAL A 65 5.28 -9.73 -1.46
C VAL A 65 4.62 -9.10 -0.23
N LYS A 66 5.24 -8.10 0.38
CA LYS A 66 4.62 -7.37 1.50
C LYS A 66 3.45 -6.54 1.00
N ILE A 67 2.37 -6.48 1.77
CA ILE A 67 1.22 -5.63 1.46
C ILE A 67 1.05 -4.64 2.60
N LEU A 68 1.12 -3.35 2.30
CA LEU A 68 1.16 -2.29 3.30
C LEU A 68 0.02 -1.30 3.06
N VAL A 69 -0.53 -0.75 4.14
CA VAL A 69 -1.27 0.52 4.12
C VAL A 69 -0.35 1.57 4.71
N ILE A 70 -0.12 2.65 3.97
CA ILE A 70 0.70 3.77 4.44
C ILE A 70 -0.15 5.03 4.24
N PRO A 71 -0.40 5.83 5.29
CA PRO A 71 -1.11 7.10 5.14
C PRO A 71 -0.31 8.06 4.27
N THR A 72 -0.97 8.68 3.29
CA THR A 72 -0.39 9.82 2.60
C THR A 72 -0.45 11.04 3.52
N ASN A 73 0.62 11.83 3.57
CA ASN A 73 0.58 13.18 4.14
C ASN A 73 0.94 14.19 3.04
N GLU A 74 -0.03 14.47 2.17
CA GLU A 74 0.15 15.33 0.99
C GLU A 74 0.53 16.75 1.40
N GLU A 75 -0.09 17.29 2.45
CA GLU A 75 0.19 18.63 2.96
C GLU A 75 1.63 18.76 3.46
N LEU A 76 2.13 17.77 4.21
CA LEU A 76 3.52 17.75 4.67
C LEU A 76 4.49 17.62 3.49
N LEU A 77 4.15 16.82 2.48
CA LEU A 77 4.99 16.68 1.28
C LEU A 77 5.09 18.01 0.54
N ILE A 78 3.97 18.68 0.31
CA ILE A 78 3.90 20.01 -0.33
C ILE A 78 4.71 21.01 0.49
N ALA A 79 4.52 21.08 1.81
CA ALA A 79 5.25 22.00 2.68
C ALA A 79 6.77 21.79 2.60
N ARG A 80 7.23 20.53 2.59
CA ARG A 80 8.66 20.18 2.44
C ARG A 80 9.19 20.59 1.07
N GLN A 81 8.44 20.35 0.00
CA GLN A 81 8.82 20.74 -1.36
C GLN A 81 8.88 22.27 -1.52
N THR A 82 7.90 23.00 -0.98
CA THR A 82 7.91 24.47 -0.96
C THR A 82 9.10 25.01 -0.18
N LEU A 83 9.41 24.45 1.00
CA LEU A 83 10.58 24.87 1.79
C LEU A 83 11.89 24.63 1.04
N ALA A 84 12.03 23.50 0.35
CA ALA A 84 13.22 23.20 -0.44
C ALA A 84 13.41 24.15 -1.63
N LEU A 85 12.31 24.65 -2.22
CA LEU A 85 12.34 25.60 -3.35
C LEU A 85 12.43 27.06 -2.91
N ALA A 86 11.90 27.43 -1.73
CA ALA A 86 11.92 28.79 -1.21
C ALA A 86 13.17 29.08 -0.36
N GLY A 87 13.89 28.04 0.08
CA GLY A 87 15.15 28.13 0.83
C GLY A 87 16.40 28.21 -0.04
N SER A 88 16.26 28.31 -1.38
CA SER A 88 17.34 28.54 -2.33
C SER A 88 17.53 30.02 -2.64
#